data_AF-G0PKW6-F1
#
_entry.id   AF-G0PKW6-F1
#
_cell.length_a   1.000
_cell.length_b   1.000
_cell.length_c   1.000
_cell.angle_alpha   90.00
_cell.angle_beta   90.00
_cell.angle_gamma   90.00
#
_symmetry.space_group_name_H-M   'P 1'
#
loop_
_entity.id
_entity.type
_entity.pdbx_description
1 polymer ?
#
loop_
_entity_poly.entity_id
_entity_poly.type
_entity_poly.pdbx_seq_one_letter_code
_entity_poly.pdbx_strand_id
1 'polypeptide(L)'
;MPQDASDGYERLTDIAEAAKNEGTELKIVLRDVIRHYSELTHDMQNYYEKNLKKFPETVEQTANEWYQSAQTFKEDANNFLNSMLDLSPPEKISGFNISKIFTNSIFLLFIASIFSFIGSYITAPVFGIIFLNFGAVLVVSIVIPVIASYVYHNLHVRSLAEKRIASAGFIFMQSVLIGFINQNDWIQSSPFTVTTQIISSFVYPLVLAHTDNRQKILGIVAGSSMLFHVTHGIFSSGMDGSFLTLAILYTLLAIALIQYSIAYRPQTDFDMMHFSMQYVFIGIKRQNVCIDGSWK
;
A
#
# COMPACT_ATOMS: atom_id res chain seq x y z
N MET A 1 -14.24 102.12 17.62
CA MET A 1 -15.02 101.11 16.89
C MET A 1 -14.19 99.83 16.91
N PRO A 2 -14.57 98.76 17.62
CA PRO A 2 -13.70 97.61 17.83
C PRO A 2 -13.66 96.69 16.60
N GLN A 3 -12.47 96.15 16.34
CA GLN A 3 -12.06 95.31 15.20
C GLN A 3 -12.56 93.85 15.25
N ASP A 4 -13.53 93.52 16.11
CA ASP A 4 -13.87 92.12 16.42
C ASP A 4 -14.92 91.48 15.50
N ALA A 5 -15.38 92.18 14.46
CA ALA A 5 -16.43 91.71 13.57
C ALA A 5 -15.91 91.06 12.26
N SER A 6 -14.63 91.23 11.89
CA SER A 6 -14.09 90.63 10.65
C SER A 6 -13.51 89.22 10.83
N ASP A 7 -13.03 88.85 12.02
CA ASP A 7 -12.46 87.52 12.31
C ASP A 7 -13.51 86.40 12.38
N GLY A 8 -14.77 86.74 12.64
CA GLY A 8 -15.86 85.77 12.77
C GLY A 8 -16.36 85.19 11.45
N TYR A 9 -16.28 85.96 10.36
CA TYR A 9 -16.74 85.53 9.04
C TYR A 9 -15.70 84.63 8.34
N GLU A 10 -14.40 84.91 8.48
CA GLU A 10 -13.32 84.07 7.92
C GLU A 10 -13.32 82.66 8.55
N ARG A 11 -13.53 82.57 9.87
CA ARG A 11 -13.67 81.28 10.58
C ARG A 11 -14.89 80.46 10.16
N LEU A 12 -15.99 81.09 9.74
CA LEU A 12 -17.17 80.37 9.29
C LEU A 12 -17.02 79.83 7.87
N THR A 13 -16.27 80.51 7.00
CA THR A 13 -15.86 79.99 5.70
C THR A 13 -14.89 78.82 5.81
N ASP A 14 -13.91 78.88 6.70
CA ASP A 14 -12.97 77.76 6.94
C ASP A 14 -13.68 76.52 7.52
N ILE A 15 -14.66 76.72 8.42
CA ILE A 15 -15.47 75.63 9.00
C ILE A 15 -16.46 75.08 7.96
N ALA A 16 -17.04 75.92 7.10
CA ALA A 16 -17.92 75.47 6.02
C ALA A 16 -17.16 74.72 4.90
N GLU A 17 -15.91 75.11 4.63
CA GLU A 17 -15.02 74.46 3.66
C GLU A 17 -14.44 73.15 4.22
N ALA A 18 -14.12 73.08 5.53
CA ALA A 18 -13.80 71.85 6.24
C ALA A 18 -14.98 70.86 6.28
N ALA A 19 -16.20 71.33 6.59
CA ALA A 19 -17.40 70.48 6.63
C ALA A 19 -17.82 69.97 5.23
N LYS A 20 -17.51 70.73 4.16
CA LYS A 20 -17.74 70.32 2.77
C LYS A 20 -16.76 69.22 2.32
N ASN A 21 -15.52 69.23 2.80
CA ASN A 21 -14.55 68.15 2.58
C ASN A 21 -14.89 66.89 3.40
N GLU A 22 -15.32 67.03 4.66
CA GLU A 22 -15.72 65.90 5.52
C GLU A 22 -16.99 65.18 5.04
N GLY A 23 -17.97 65.91 4.48
CA GLY A 23 -19.17 65.29 3.89
C GLY A 23 -18.88 64.45 2.63
N THR A 24 -17.74 64.71 1.97
CA THR A 24 -17.30 63.98 0.78
C THR A 24 -16.52 62.72 1.20
N GLU A 25 -15.64 62.83 2.19
CA GLU A 25 -14.95 61.72 2.86
C GLU A 25 -15.94 60.71 3.46
N LEU A 26 -16.96 61.19 4.20
CA LEU A 26 -17.96 60.32 4.81
C LEU A 26 -18.78 59.55 3.77
N LYS A 27 -19.12 60.18 2.64
CA LYS A 27 -19.80 59.51 1.51
C LYS A 27 -18.93 58.45 0.84
N ILE A 28 -17.63 58.70 0.73
CA ILE A 28 -16.67 57.74 0.18
C ILE A 28 -16.54 56.55 1.14
N VAL A 29 -16.35 56.79 2.43
CA VAL A 29 -16.27 55.75 3.46
C VAL A 29 -17.55 54.91 3.52
N LEU A 30 -18.74 55.54 3.50
CA LEU A 30 -20.00 54.78 3.51
C LEU A 30 -20.16 53.92 2.25
N ARG A 31 -19.76 54.45 1.09
CA ARG A 31 -19.79 53.72 -0.18
C ARG A 31 -18.82 52.54 -0.16
N ASP A 32 -17.62 52.72 0.38
CA ASP A 32 -16.62 51.66 0.49
C ASP A 32 -17.06 50.58 1.47
N VAL A 33 -17.67 50.94 2.61
CA VAL A 33 -18.25 49.96 3.55
C VAL A 33 -19.38 49.17 2.91
N ILE A 34 -20.31 49.82 2.20
CA ILE A 34 -21.40 49.14 1.48
C ILE A 34 -20.83 48.21 0.40
N ARG A 35 -19.82 48.66 -0.34
CA ARG A 35 -19.14 47.85 -1.37
C ARG A 35 -18.45 46.63 -0.76
N HIS A 36 -17.73 46.81 0.35
CA HIS A 36 -17.07 45.71 1.06
C HIS A 36 -18.07 44.70 1.62
N TYR A 37 -19.20 45.14 2.19
CA TYR A 37 -20.25 44.24 2.66
C TYR A 37 -20.91 43.48 1.50
N SER A 38 -21.12 44.13 0.36
CA SER A 38 -21.67 43.47 -0.84
C SER A 38 -20.70 42.44 -1.42
N GLU A 39 -19.41 42.77 -1.50
CA GLU A 39 -18.35 41.86 -1.95
C GLU A 39 -18.22 40.65 -1.01
N LEU A 40 -18.22 40.88 0.32
CA LEU A 40 -18.17 39.81 1.32
C LEU A 40 -19.39 38.88 1.26
N THR A 41 -20.58 39.44 1.04
CA THR A 41 -21.82 38.65 0.92
C THR A 41 -21.79 37.80 -0.35
N HIS A 42 -21.31 38.36 -1.47
CA HIS A 42 -21.18 37.63 -2.73
C HIS A 42 -20.11 36.52 -2.66
N ASP A 43 -18.99 36.76 -1.96
CA ASP A 43 -17.95 35.76 -1.75
C ASP A 43 -18.41 34.63 -0.82
N MET A 44 -19.15 34.96 0.24
CA MET A 44 -19.80 33.97 1.11
C MET A 44 -20.81 33.10 0.36
N GLN A 45 -21.65 33.71 -0.48
CA GLN A 45 -22.64 33.00 -1.30
C GLN A 45 -21.95 32.05 -2.30
N ASN A 46 -20.88 32.51 -2.97
CA ASN A 46 -20.07 31.70 -3.87
C ASN A 46 -19.35 30.56 -3.15
N TYR A 47 -18.82 30.81 -1.95
CA TYR A 47 -18.17 29.78 -1.13
C TYR A 47 -19.19 28.72 -0.68
N TYR A 48 -20.40 29.13 -0.30
CA TYR A 48 -21.48 28.24 0.10
C TYR A 48 -21.99 27.36 -1.06
N GLU A 49 -22.24 27.95 -2.24
CA GLU A 49 -22.68 27.18 -3.41
C GLU A 49 -21.60 26.25 -3.95
N LYS A 50 -20.33 26.69 -3.95
CA LYS A 50 -19.23 25.92 -4.54
C LYS A 50 -18.74 24.80 -3.64
N ASN A 51 -18.70 25.01 -2.32
CA ASN A 51 -18.14 24.04 -1.38
C ASN A 51 -19.23 23.30 -0.57
N LEU A 52 -20.20 24.00 0.01
CA LEU A 52 -21.17 23.40 0.94
C LEU A 52 -22.32 22.65 0.26
N LYS A 53 -22.75 23.08 -0.93
CA LYS A 53 -23.82 22.38 -1.68
C LYS A 53 -23.32 21.10 -2.36
N LYS A 54 -22.06 21.08 -2.81
CA LYS A 54 -21.41 19.92 -3.43
C LYS A 54 -20.85 18.93 -2.41
N PHE A 55 -20.64 19.37 -1.17
CA PHE A 55 -20.16 18.51 -0.09
C PHE A 55 -21.08 17.30 0.19
N PRO A 56 -22.40 17.44 0.38
CA PRO A 56 -23.28 16.30 0.59
C PRO A 56 -23.31 15.36 -0.63
N GLU A 57 -23.32 15.89 -1.85
CA GLU A 57 -23.25 15.07 -3.08
C GLU A 57 -21.92 14.31 -3.18
N THR A 58 -20.80 14.95 -2.85
CA THR A 58 -19.46 14.32 -2.87
C THR A 58 -19.35 13.26 -1.77
N VAL A 59 -19.88 13.53 -0.58
CA VAL A 59 -19.89 12.59 0.55
C VAL A 59 -20.80 11.41 0.25
N GLU A 60 -21.98 11.64 -0.34
CA GLU A 60 -22.91 10.58 -0.73
C GLU A 60 -22.34 9.72 -1.87
N GLN A 61 -21.71 10.35 -2.88
CA GLN A 61 -21.01 9.63 -3.94
C GLN A 61 -19.86 8.79 -3.37
N THR A 62 -19.02 9.38 -2.51
CA THR A 62 -17.92 8.67 -1.85
C THR A 62 -18.47 7.53 -0.97
N ALA A 63 -19.52 7.76 -0.19
CA ALA A 63 -20.15 6.74 0.64
C ALA A 63 -20.71 5.58 -0.19
N ASN A 64 -21.33 5.88 -1.33
CA ASN A 64 -21.85 4.88 -2.26
C ASN A 64 -20.71 4.09 -2.94
N GLU A 65 -19.63 4.75 -3.35
CA GLU A 65 -18.43 4.10 -3.89
C GLU A 65 -17.77 3.18 -2.84
N TRP A 66 -17.66 3.64 -1.59
CA TRP A 66 -17.17 2.83 -0.47
C TRP A 66 -18.09 1.65 -0.16
N TYR A 67 -19.41 1.86 -0.20
CA TYR A 67 -20.38 0.80 0.02
C TYR A 67 -20.30 -0.26 -1.10
N GLN A 68 -20.23 0.16 -2.36
CA GLN A 68 -20.04 -0.73 -3.50
C GLN A 68 -18.72 -1.48 -3.39
N SER A 69 -17.62 -0.79 -3.07
CA SER A 69 -16.32 -1.41 -2.84
C SER A 69 -16.36 -2.44 -1.71
N ALA A 70 -17.05 -2.15 -0.61
CA ALA A 70 -17.22 -3.09 0.49
C ALA A 70 -18.04 -4.33 0.11
N GLN A 71 -19.08 -4.17 -0.73
CA GLN A 71 -19.86 -5.29 -1.25
C GLN A 71 -19.03 -6.15 -2.21
N THR A 72 -18.33 -5.53 -3.16
CA THR A 72 -17.40 -6.25 -4.06
C THR A 72 -16.33 -6.99 -3.27
N PHE A 73 -15.73 -6.34 -2.27
CA PHE A 73 -14.73 -6.98 -1.40
C PHE A 73 -15.31 -8.17 -0.64
N LYS A 74 -16.54 -8.07 -0.12
CA LYS A 74 -17.21 -9.18 0.56
C LYS A 74 -17.47 -10.35 -0.38
N GLU A 75 -17.90 -10.08 -1.61
CA GLU A 75 -18.11 -11.11 -2.63
C GLU A 75 -16.79 -11.77 -3.03
N ASP A 76 -15.75 -10.98 -3.29
CA ASP A 76 -14.41 -11.46 -3.61
C ASP A 76 -13.81 -12.28 -2.47
N ALA A 77 -14.00 -11.86 -1.21
CA ALA A 77 -13.56 -12.62 -0.05
C ALA A 77 -14.28 -13.96 0.08
N ASN A 78 -15.60 -14.00 -0.18
CA ASN A 78 -16.36 -15.24 -0.20
C ASN A 78 -15.91 -16.16 -1.36
N ASN A 79 -15.68 -15.61 -2.55
CA ASN A 79 -15.18 -16.35 -3.71
C ASN A 79 -13.77 -16.91 -3.45
N PHE A 80 -12.91 -16.12 -2.80
CA PHE A 80 -11.60 -16.55 -2.35
C PHE A 80 -11.71 -17.70 -1.34
N LEU A 81 -12.55 -17.56 -0.30
CA LEU A 81 -12.76 -18.61 0.70
C LEU A 81 -13.29 -19.90 0.07
N ASN A 82 -14.28 -19.79 -0.83
CA ASN A 82 -14.82 -20.93 -1.56
C ASN A 82 -13.73 -21.60 -2.41
N SER A 83 -12.89 -20.81 -3.08
CA SER A 83 -11.76 -21.31 -3.88
C SER A 83 -10.70 -22.02 -3.03
N MET A 84 -10.49 -21.60 -1.78
CA MET A 84 -9.56 -22.22 -0.83
C MET A 84 -10.08 -23.56 -0.31
N LEU A 85 -11.39 -23.65 -0.09
CA LEU A 85 -12.06 -24.85 0.42
C LEU A 85 -12.41 -25.85 -0.69
N ASP A 86 -12.40 -25.42 -1.94
CA ASP A 86 -12.65 -26.28 -3.08
C ASP A 86 -11.53 -27.32 -3.25
N LEU A 87 -11.94 -28.58 -3.20
CA LEU A 87 -11.11 -29.77 -3.38
C LEU A 87 -11.53 -30.59 -4.60
N SER A 88 -12.40 -30.06 -5.47
CA SER A 88 -12.75 -30.71 -6.72
C SER A 88 -11.49 -30.94 -7.57
N PRO A 89 -11.49 -31.94 -8.47
CA PRO A 89 -10.41 -32.14 -9.41
C PRO A 89 -10.11 -30.82 -10.14
N PRO A 90 -8.84 -30.39 -10.23
CA PRO A 90 -8.50 -29.14 -10.86
C PRO A 90 -8.78 -29.25 -12.36
N GLU A 91 -9.50 -28.27 -12.93
CA GLU A 91 -9.42 -28.05 -14.37
C GLU A 91 -7.95 -27.78 -14.71
N LYS A 92 -7.39 -28.53 -15.68
CA LYS A 92 -5.95 -28.63 -15.89
C LYS A 92 -5.27 -27.28 -16.12
N ILE A 93 -4.72 -26.69 -15.06
CA ILE A 93 -3.64 -25.72 -15.20
C ILE A 93 -2.35 -26.48 -15.48
N SER A 94 -1.58 -25.97 -16.44
CA SER A 94 -0.24 -26.48 -16.69
C SER A 94 0.62 -26.29 -15.43
N GLY A 95 1.21 -27.38 -14.92
CA GLY A 95 2.20 -27.32 -13.83
C GLY A 95 3.33 -26.32 -14.11
N PHE A 96 3.59 -26.05 -15.39
CA PHE A 96 4.50 -25.00 -15.86
C PHE A 96 4.09 -23.58 -15.43
N ASN A 97 2.80 -23.23 -15.47
CA ASN A 97 2.34 -21.89 -15.09
C ASN A 97 2.53 -21.65 -13.59
N ILE A 98 2.17 -22.64 -12.76
CA ILE A 98 2.38 -22.56 -11.31
C ILE A 98 3.88 -22.54 -10.97
N SER A 99 4.68 -23.35 -11.66
CA SER A 99 6.14 -23.31 -11.50
C SER A 99 6.71 -21.93 -11.84
N LYS A 100 6.28 -21.30 -12.94
CA LYS A 100 6.66 -19.93 -13.32
C LYS A 100 6.33 -18.89 -12.24
N ILE A 101 5.15 -18.97 -11.61
CA ILE A 101 4.77 -18.08 -10.50
C ILE A 101 5.76 -18.21 -9.34
N PHE A 102 6.07 -19.45 -8.95
CA PHE A 102 7.06 -19.67 -7.90
C PHE A 102 8.47 -19.25 -8.31
N THR A 103 8.90 -19.47 -9.55
CA THR A 103 10.19 -18.99 -10.07
C THR A 103 10.31 -17.46 -10.04
N ASN A 104 9.29 -16.74 -10.51
CA ASN A 104 9.24 -15.28 -10.42
C ASN A 104 9.26 -14.82 -8.96
N SER A 105 8.56 -15.53 -8.07
CA SER A 105 8.57 -15.25 -6.64
C SER A 105 9.95 -15.44 -6.02
N ILE A 106 10.70 -16.49 -6.39
CA ILE A 106 12.08 -16.71 -5.93
C ILE A 106 12.97 -15.53 -6.35
N PHE A 107 12.88 -15.10 -7.60
CA PHE A 107 13.65 -13.95 -8.10
C PHE A 107 13.33 -12.66 -7.31
N LEU A 108 12.04 -12.39 -7.08
CA LEU A 108 11.61 -11.22 -6.31
C LEU A 108 12.03 -11.32 -4.83
N LEU A 109 11.98 -12.49 -4.20
CA LEU A 109 12.43 -12.69 -2.81
C LEU A 109 13.95 -12.54 -2.68
N PHE A 110 14.71 -12.91 -3.72
CA PHE A 110 16.15 -12.67 -3.75
C PHE A 110 16.47 -11.17 -3.78
N ILE A 111 15.79 -10.42 -4.67
CA ILE A 111 15.82 -8.96 -4.70
C ILE A 111 15.46 -8.39 -3.32
N ALA A 112 14.36 -8.88 -2.74
CA ALA A 112 13.88 -8.43 -1.44
C ALA A 112 14.92 -8.62 -0.33
N SER A 113 15.60 -9.77 -0.31
CA SER A 113 16.62 -10.10 0.69
C SER A 113 17.78 -9.10 0.65
N ILE A 114 18.29 -8.78 -0.56
CA ILE A 114 19.38 -7.79 -0.75
C ILE A 114 18.94 -6.41 -0.26
N PHE A 115 17.75 -5.98 -0.65
CA PHE A 115 17.30 -4.62 -0.35
C PHE A 115 16.80 -4.43 1.07
N SER A 116 16.29 -5.48 1.72
CA SER A 116 16.03 -5.46 3.15
C SER A 116 17.31 -5.35 3.96
N PHE A 117 18.39 -6.01 3.55
CA PHE A 117 19.72 -5.81 4.14
C PHE A 117 20.18 -4.35 3.96
N ILE A 118 20.07 -3.78 2.76
CA ILE A 118 20.40 -2.37 2.53
C ILE A 118 19.53 -1.44 3.41
N GLY A 119 18.23 -1.73 3.51
CA GLY A 119 17.29 -1.03 4.37
C GLY A 119 17.74 -1.01 5.83
N SER A 120 18.13 -2.16 6.39
CA SER A 120 18.52 -2.23 7.80
C SER A 120 19.75 -1.38 8.15
N TYR A 121 20.66 -1.10 7.21
CA TYR A 121 21.86 -0.29 7.49
C TYR A 121 21.74 1.18 7.09
N ILE A 122 21.10 1.49 5.96
CA ILE A 122 21.16 2.85 5.38
C ILE A 122 20.01 3.74 5.90
N THR A 123 18.86 3.17 6.26
CA THR A 123 17.64 3.95 6.42
C THR A 123 17.32 4.42 7.83
N ALA A 124 18.03 3.93 8.85
CA ALA A 124 17.82 4.31 10.26
C ALA A 124 17.80 5.84 10.49
N PRO A 125 18.76 6.64 9.97
CA PRO A 125 18.75 8.10 10.18
C PRO A 125 17.73 8.85 9.31
N VAL A 126 17.33 8.31 8.15
CA VAL A 126 16.47 9.02 7.18
C VAL A 126 14.99 8.81 7.48
N PHE A 127 14.60 7.55 7.78
CA PHE A 127 13.19 7.21 7.99
C PHE A 127 12.75 7.39 9.44
N GLY A 128 13.66 7.29 10.42
CA GLY A 128 13.34 7.55 11.83
C GLY A 128 12.84 8.97 12.10
N ILE A 129 13.16 9.93 11.21
CA ILE A 129 12.69 11.33 11.29
C ILE A 129 11.29 11.50 10.67
N ILE A 130 10.93 10.69 9.66
CA ILE A 130 9.72 10.88 8.85
C ILE A 130 8.61 9.89 9.23
N PHE A 131 8.97 8.67 9.63
CA PHE A 131 8.06 7.57 9.93
C PHE A 131 8.38 6.93 11.29
N LEU A 132 7.37 6.84 12.16
CA LEU A 132 7.38 5.89 13.26
C LEU A 132 7.30 4.46 12.68
N ASN A 133 7.86 3.46 13.38
CA ASN A 133 7.82 2.05 12.95
C ASN A 133 6.41 1.58 12.56
N PHE A 134 5.39 2.04 13.29
CA PHE A 134 3.98 1.75 12.96
C PHE A 134 3.55 2.29 11.58
N GLY A 135 3.97 3.50 11.23
CA GLY A 135 3.69 4.09 9.92
C GLY A 135 4.36 3.31 8.79
N ALA A 136 5.62 2.89 8.99
CA ALA A 136 6.31 2.04 8.02
C ALA A 136 5.59 0.69 7.84
N VAL A 137 5.11 0.07 8.93
CA VAL A 137 4.34 -1.19 8.87
C VAL A 137 3.05 -1.03 8.07
N LEU A 138 2.31 0.08 8.26
CA LEU A 138 1.09 0.36 7.48
C LEU A 138 1.40 0.56 6.00
N VAL A 139 2.46 1.31 5.68
CA VAL A 139 2.87 1.56 4.29
C VAL A 139 3.24 0.26 3.60
N VAL A 140 4.05 -0.57 4.25
CA VAL A 140 4.50 -1.87 3.74
C VAL A 140 3.34 -2.86 3.57
N SER A 141 2.39 -2.86 4.49
CA SER A 141 1.35 -3.89 4.54
C SER A 141 0.12 -3.57 3.69
N ILE A 142 -0.16 -2.27 3.46
CA ILE A 142 -1.40 -1.83 2.81
C ILE A 142 -1.09 -0.92 1.63
N VAL A 143 -0.36 0.18 1.86
CA VAL A 143 -0.18 1.22 0.84
C VAL A 143 0.57 0.70 -0.37
N ILE A 144 1.71 0.02 -0.18
CA ILE A 144 2.52 -0.51 -1.28
C ILE A 144 1.75 -1.58 -2.07
N PRO A 145 1.14 -2.61 -1.46
CA PRO A 145 0.35 -3.59 -2.21
C PRO A 145 -0.81 -2.98 -2.99
N VAL A 146 -1.54 -2.01 -2.41
CA VAL A 146 -2.68 -1.35 -3.07
C VAL A 146 -2.19 -0.51 -4.25
N ILE A 147 -1.18 0.34 -4.05
CA ILE A 147 -0.61 1.16 -5.14
C ILE A 147 -0.03 0.27 -6.22
N ALA A 148 0.71 -0.78 -5.85
CA ALA A 148 1.28 -1.71 -6.81
C ALA A 148 0.20 -2.38 -7.65
N SER A 149 -0.90 -2.85 -7.04
CA SER A 149 -2.04 -3.43 -7.75
C SER A 149 -2.72 -2.41 -8.68
N TYR A 150 -2.96 -1.20 -8.18
CA TYR A 150 -3.54 -0.12 -8.97
C TYR A 150 -2.66 0.24 -10.17
N VAL A 151 -1.37 0.39 -9.96
CA VAL A 151 -0.38 0.65 -11.02
C VAL A 151 -0.31 -0.53 -11.99
N TYR A 152 -0.41 -1.76 -11.48
CA TYR A 152 -0.41 -2.96 -12.31
C TYR A 152 -1.61 -3.01 -13.26
N HIS A 153 -2.81 -2.61 -12.81
CA HIS A 153 -4.01 -2.67 -13.63
C HIS A 153 -4.22 -1.43 -14.51
N ASN A 154 -3.82 -0.24 -14.05
CA ASN A 154 -4.15 1.01 -14.71
C ASN A 154 -3.03 1.57 -15.60
N LEU A 155 -1.77 1.22 -15.37
CA LEU A 155 -0.73 1.58 -16.31
C LEU A 155 -0.76 0.61 -17.50
N HIS A 156 -0.90 1.19 -18.69
CA HIS A 156 -0.76 0.53 -19.99
C HIS A 156 0.72 0.19 -20.24
N VAL A 157 1.28 -0.65 -19.38
CA VAL A 157 2.64 -1.14 -19.51
C VAL A 157 2.66 -2.06 -20.72
N ARG A 158 3.50 -1.75 -21.70
CA ARG A 158 3.43 -2.32 -23.06
C ARG A 158 4.20 -3.63 -23.19
N SER A 159 5.09 -3.94 -22.25
CA SER A 159 5.92 -5.15 -22.29
C SER A 159 6.00 -5.90 -20.96
N LEU A 160 6.28 -7.20 -21.05
CA LEU A 160 6.55 -8.07 -19.89
C LEU A 160 7.80 -7.61 -19.11
N ALA A 161 8.81 -7.09 -19.80
CA ALA A 161 10.03 -6.59 -19.18
C ALA A 161 9.75 -5.39 -18.27
N GLU A 162 8.95 -4.42 -18.73
CA GLU A 162 8.54 -3.28 -17.93
C GLU A 162 7.75 -3.69 -16.68
N LYS A 163 6.84 -4.67 -16.79
CA LYS A 163 6.11 -5.19 -15.62
C LYS A 163 7.02 -5.89 -14.62
N ARG A 164 8.06 -6.59 -15.09
CA ARG A 164 9.07 -7.18 -14.21
C ARG A 164 9.87 -6.13 -13.47
N ILE A 165 10.29 -5.07 -14.16
CA ILE A 165 11.00 -3.92 -13.58
C ILE A 165 10.10 -3.19 -12.57
N ALA A 166 8.85 -2.93 -12.91
CA ALA A 166 7.90 -2.29 -12.00
C ALA A 166 7.68 -3.11 -10.73
N SER A 167 7.49 -4.43 -10.88
CA SER A 167 7.34 -5.34 -9.73
C SER A 167 8.60 -5.34 -8.86
N ALA A 168 9.79 -5.43 -9.47
CA ALA A 168 11.05 -5.35 -8.75
C ALA A 168 11.22 -4.01 -8.02
N GLY A 169 10.75 -2.89 -8.61
CA GLY A 169 10.75 -1.57 -7.97
C GLY A 169 9.84 -1.49 -6.74
N PHE A 170 8.62 -2.05 -6.81
CA PHE A 170 7.75 -2.12 -5.63
C PHE A 170 8.31 -3.04 -4.55
N ILE A 171 8.86 -4.20 -4.93
CA ILE A 171 9.53 -5.10 -4.00
C ILE A 171 10.73 -4.42 -3.35
N PHE A 172 11.53 -3.67 -4.11
CA PHE A 172 12.63 -2.86 -3.61
C PHE A 172 12.15 -1.91 -2.50
N MET A 173 11.14 -1.08 -2.79
CA MET A 173 10.61 -0.11 -1.83
C MET A 173 10.08 -0.79 -0.57
N GLN A 174 9.33 -1.87 -0.72
CA GLN A 174 8.78 -2.60 0.42
C GLN A 174 9.90 -3.21 1.28
N SER A 175 10.90 -3.81 0.63
CA SER A 175 11.97 -4.53 1.31
C SER A 175 12.89 -3.59 2.08
N VAL A 176 13.19 -2.41 1.53
CA VAL A 176 13.94 -1.36 2.23
C VAL A 176 13.21 -0.95 3.52
N LEU A 177 11.90 -0.73 3.45
CA LEU A 177 11.10 -0.37 4.63
C LEU A 177 10.98 -1.52 5.64
N ILE A 178 10.91 -2.77 5.18
CA ILE A 178 10.94 -3.94 6.06
C ILE A 178 12.31 -4.06 6.75
N GLY A 179 13.40 -3.79 6.03
CA GLY A 179 14.74 -3.67 6.59
C GLY A 179 14.82 -2.62 7.70
N PHE A 180 14.20 -1.46 7.50
CA PHE A 180 14.07 -0.42 8.53
C PHE A 180 13.31 -0.90 9.76
N ILE A 181 12.13 -1.51 9.57
CA ILE A 181 11.29 -2.02 10.66
C ILE A 181 12.06 -3.05 11.52
N ASN A 182 12.80 -3.95 10.85
CA ASN A 182 13.48 -5.06 11.50
C ASN A 182 14.77 -4.68 12.24
N GLN A 183 15.18 -3.40 12.25
CA GLN A 183 16.38 -2.94 12.98
C GLN A 183 16.29 -3.17 14.50
N ASN A 184 15.08 -3.26 15.05
CA ASN A 184 14.85 -3.27 16.50
C ASN A 184 14.36 -4.63 17.05
N ASP A 185 14.22 -5.67 16.21
CA ASP A 185 13.57 -6.93 16.60
C ASP A 185 14.55 -8.07 16.94
N TRP A 186 14.17 -8.85 17.94
CA TRP A 186 15.02 -9.79 18.71
C TRP A 186 14.87 -11.26 18.34
N ILE A 187 14.41 -11.56 17.12
CA ILE A 187 14.06 -12.95 16.80
C ILE A 187 15.24 -13.66 16.13
N GLN A 188 15.86 -14.54 16.91
CA GLN A 188 17.13 -15.21 16.64
C GLN A 188 17.08 -16.25 15.51
N SER A 189 15.89 -16.73 15.12
CA SER A 189 15.72 -17.72 14.07
C SER A 189 14.50 -17.42 13.17
N SER A 190 14.65 -17.65 11.86
CA SER A 190 13.55 -17.54 10.89
C SER A 190 13.76 -18.55 9.77
N PRO A 191 12.72 -19.31 9.36
CA PRO A 191 12.80 -20.14 8.17
C PRO A 191 13.00 -19.25 6.94
N PHE A 192 13.81 -19.71 6.00
CA PHE A 192 13.99 -19.02 4.73
C PHE A 192 12.69 -19.09 3.94
N THR A 193 12.05 -17.93 3.71
CA THR A 193 10.80 -17.86 2.94
C THR A 193 10.95 -18.57 1.60
N VAL A 194 12.07 -18.30 0.90
CA VAL A 194 12.49 -18.78 -0.44
C VAL A 194 12.40 -20.30 -0.59
N THR A 195 12.67 -21.04 0.48
CA THR A 195 12.65 -22.49 0.49
C THR A 195 11.29 -23.06 0.08
N THR A 196 10.21 -22.45 0.57
CA THR A 196 8.85 -22.92 0.29
C THR A 196 8.52 -22.81 -1.20
N GLN A 197 8.98 -21.75 -1.86
CA GLN A 197 8.73 -21.51 -3.28
C GLN A 197 9.59 -22.42 -4.14
N ILE A 198 10.84 -22.68 -3.76
CA ILE A 198 11.68 -23.69 -4.42
C ILE A 198 11.00 -25.05 -4.36
N ILE A 199 10.59 -25.49 -3.18
CA ILE A 199 9.95 -26.80 -3.01
C ILE A 199 8.65 -26.84 -3.82
N SER A 200 7.81 -25.81 -3.71
CA SER A 200 6.54 -25.75 -4.43
C SER A 200 6.73 -25.71 -5.95
N SER A 201 7.77 -25.05 -6.47
CA SER A 201 8.04 -24.97 -7.93
C SER A 201 8.40 -26.32 -8.54
N PHE A 202 8.98 -27.23 -7.76
CA PHE A 202 9.38 -28.58 -8.20
C PHE A 202 8.34 -29.65 -7.85
N VAL A 203 7.86 -29.65 -6.61
CA VAL A 203 6.96 -30.70 -6.10
C VAL A 203 5.61 -30.63 -6.77
N TYR A 204 5.04 -29.43 -6.97
CA TYR A 204 3.73 -29.29 -7.60
C TYR A 204 3.65 -29.95 -9.00
N PRO A 205 4.50 -29.58 -9.99
CA PRO A 205 4.44 -30.20 -11.31
C PRO A 205 4.77 -31.70 -11.28
N LEU A 206 5.67 -32.13 -10.39
CA LEU A 206 6.01 -33.54 -10.21
C LEU A 206 4.80 -34.36 -9.76
N VAL A 207 4.06 -33.89 -8.75
CA VAL A 207 2.91 -34.61 -8.22
C VAL A 207 1.73 -34.56 -9.19
N LEU A 208 1.52 -33.42 -9.86
CA LEU A 208 0.48 -33.26 -10.89
C LEU A 208 0.64 -34.26 -12.04
N ALA A 209 1.87 -34.68 -12.36
CA ALA A 209 2.12 -35.70 -13.38
C ALA A 209 1.61 -37.11 -12.99
N HIS A 210 1.35 -37.36 -11.71
CA HIS A 210 0.99 -38.69 -11.19
C HIS A 210 -0.43 -38.77 -10.61
N THR A 211 -1.06 -37.64 -10.32
CA THR A 211 -2.41 -37.59 -9.74
C THR A 211 -3.11 -36.28 -10.10
N ASP A 212 -4.42 -36.35 -10.32
CA ASP A 212 -5.34 -35.21 -10.44
C ASP A 212 -6.06 -34.90 -9.12
N ASN A 213 -5.94 -35.77 -8.11
CA ASN A 213 -6.51 -35.53 -6.79
C ASN A 213 -5.87 -34.31 -6.10
N ARG A 214 -6.65 -33.23 -6.01
CA ARG A 214 -6.25 -31.92 -5.45
C ARG A 214 -5.77 -32.02 -4.01
N GLN A 215 -6.47 -32.77 -3.17
CA GLN A 215 -6.08 -32.97 -1.76
C GLN A 215 -4.72 -33.66 -1.65
N LYS A 216 -4.44 -34.66 -2.50
CA LYS A 216 -3.13 -35.31 -2.54
C LYS A 216 -2.03 -34.35 -3.00
N ILE A 217 -2.28 -33.56 -4.05
CA ILE A 217 -1.30 -32.58 -4.56
C ILE A 217 -0.93 -31.57 -3.46
N LEU A 218 -1.93 -30.92 -2.87
CA LEU A 218 -1.71 -29.91 -1.83
C LEU A 218 -1.07 -30.51 -0.58
N GLY A 219 -1.53 -31.71 -0.17
CA GLY A 219 -0.97 -32.43 0.97
C GLY A 219 0.50 -32.79 0.78
N ILE A 220 0.90 -33.22 -0.42
CA ILE A 220 2.31 -33.52 -0.71
C ILE A 220 3.15 -32.24 -0.76
N VAL A 221 2.68 -31.16 -1.41
CA VAL A 221 3.41 -29.88 -1.42
C VAL A 221 3.59 -29.32 -0.01
N ALA A 222 2.53 -29.37 0.81
CA ALA A 222 2.56 -28.94 2.20
C ALA A 222 3.54 -29.79 3.03
N GLY A 223 3.43 -31.11 2.91
CA GLY A 223 4.27 -32.07 3.62
C GLY A 223 5.74 -31.93 3.24
N SER A 224 6.07 -31.81 1.95
CA SER A 224 7.44 -31.60 1.48
C SER A 224 8.03 -30.28 1.97
N SER A 225 7.23 -29.20 1.95
CA SER A 225 7.66 -27.88 2.41
C SER A 225 7.94 -27.88 3.92
N MET A 226 7.02 -28.45 4.71
CA MET A 226 7.20 -28.54 6.16
C MET A 226 8.34 -29.49 6.55
N LEU A 227 8.48 -30.63 5.87
CA LEU A 227 9.58 -31.56 6.09
C LEU A 227 10.92 -30.88 5.90
N PHE A 228 11.07 -30.07 4.85
CA PHE A 228 12.30 -29.32 4.63
C PHE A 228 12.52 -28.27 5.72
N HIS A 229 11.50 -27.47 6.07
CA HIS A 229 11.64 -26.47 7.14
C HIS A 229 12.06 -27.10 8.47
N VAL A 230 11.46 -28.22 8.85
CA VAL A 230 11.84 -28.97 10.05
C VAL A 230 13.28 -29.48 9.94
N THR A 231 13.64 -30.08 8.80
CA THR A 231 15.00 -30.58 8.56
C THR A 231 16.03 -29.44 8.69
N HIS A 232 15.77 -28.30 8.05
CA HIS A 232 16.61 -27.10 8.16
C HIS A 232 16.67 -26.54 9.58
N GLY A 233 15.54 -26.50 10.29
CA GLY A 233 15.48 -26.08 11.69
C GLY A 233 16.36 -26.94 12.58
N ILE A 234 16.29 -28.27 12.42
CA ILE A 234 17.09 -29.25 13.19
C ILE A 234 18.59 -29.05 12.95
N PHE A 235 19.01 -28.83 11.70
CA PHE A 235 20.44 -28.82 11.35
C PHE A 235 21.12 -27.45 11.37
N SER A 236 20.38 -26.34 11.29
CA SER A 236 21.00 -25.02 11.03
C SER A 236 20.60 -23.89 11.95
N SER A 237 19.33 -23.81 12.36
CA SER A 237 18.77 -22.58 12.95
C SER A 237 18.13 -22.75 14.32
N GLY A 238 18.00 -24.00 14.80
CA GLY A 238 17.15 -24.30 15.94
C GLY A 238 15.67 -24.24 15.56
N MET A 239 14.83 -24.85 16.39
CA MET A 239 13.37 -24.85 16.21
C MET A 239 12.72 -24.23 17.45
N ASP A 240 12.47 -22.92 17.39
CA ASP A 240 11.63 -22.25 18.36
C ASP A 240 10.18 -22.14 17.86
N GLY A 241 9.27 -21.68 18.72
CA GLY A 241 7.86 -21.51 18.36
C GLY A 241 7.64 -20.50 17.23
N SER A 242 8.49 -19.47 17.12
CA SER A 242 8.42 -18.46 16.07
C SER A 242 8.83 -19.04 14.72
N PHE A 243 9.87 -19.88 14.70
CA PHE A 243 10.33 -20.61 13.52
C PHE A 243 9.22 -21.49 12.96
N LEU A 244 8.61 -22.33 13.82
CA LEU A 244 7.53 -23.23 13.43
C LEU A 244 6.30 -22.46 12.93
N THR A 245 5.95 -21.36 13.60
CA THR A 245 4.83 -20.50 13.19
C THR A 245 5.06 -19.92 11.80
N LEU A 246 6.26 -19.38 11.53
CA LEU A 246 6.61 -18.85 10.21
C LEU A 246 6.65 -19.94 9.14
N ALA A 247 7.16 -21.13 9.45
CA ALA A 247 7.20 -22.26 8.51
C ALA A 247 5.78 -22.69 8.09
N ILE A 248 4.86 -22.75 9.05
CA ILE A 248 3.44 -23.03 8.80
C ILE A 248 2.84 -21.91 7.94
N LEU A 249 3.06 -20.64 8.29
CA LEU A 249 2.51 -19.51 7.53
C LEU A 249 3.00 -19.48 6.09
N TYR A 250 4.30 -19.71 5.84
CA TYR A 250 4.84 -19.78 4.48
C TYR A 250 4.26 -20.95 3.69
N THR A 251 4.09 -22.10 4.34
CA THR A 251 3.47 -23.28 3.73
C THR A 251 2.01 -23.02 3.36
N LEU A 252 1.23 -22.44 4.28
CA LEU A 252 -0.16 -22.05 4.04
C LEU A 252 -0.26 -21.01 2.92
N LEU A 253 0.65 -20.05 2.88
CA LEU A 253 0.67 -19.04 1.82
C LEU A 253 0.95 -19.67 0.45
N ALA A 254 1.86 -20.65 0.37
CA ALA A 254 2.13 -21.38 -0.87
C ALA A 254 0.93 -22.22 -1.34
N ILE A 255 0.26 -22.91 -0.41
CA ILE A 255 -0.99 -23.64 -0.69
C ILE A 255 -2.07 -22.68 -1.18
N ALA A 256 -2.24 -21.54 -0.51
CA ALA A 256 -3.19 -20.52 -0.89
C ALA A 256 -2.90 -19.98 -2.30
N LEU A 257 -1.62 -19.75 -2.63
CA LEU A 257 -1.24 -19.33 -3.98
C LEU A 257 -1.57 -20.39 -5.04
N ILE A 258 -1.34 -21.67 -4.74
CA ILE A 258 -1.68 -22.77 -5.65
C ILE A 258 -3.20 -22.84 -5.86
N GLN A 259 -3.98 -22.82 -4.77
CA GLN A 259 -5.44 -22.84 -4.81
C GLN A 259 -6.01 -21.65 -5.59
N TYR A 260 -5.49 -20.46 -5.31
CA TYR A 260 -5.86 -19.24 -6.01
C TYR A 260 -5.49 -19.31 -7.49
N SER A 261 -4.30 -19.82 -7.81
CA SER A 261 -3.88 -19.99 -9.20
C SER A 261 -4.79 -20.95 -9.94
N ILE A 262 -5.20 -22.06 -9.32
CA ILE A 262 -6.15 -23.03 -9.89
C ILE A 262 -7.51 -22.39 -10.17
N ALA A 263 -8.05 -21.62 -9.23
CA ALA A 263 -9.37 -20.99 -9.38
C ALA A 263 -9.38 -19.90 -10.47
N TYR A 264 -8.40 -19.01 -10.47
CA TYR A 264 -8.38 -17.82 -11.34
C TYR A 264 -7.62 -18.03 -12.65
N ARG A 265 -6.90 -19.15 -12.79
CA ARG A 265 -6.24 -19.59 -14.03
C ARG A 265 -5.42 -18.48 -14.69
N PRO A 266 -4.28 -18.07 -14.12
CA PRO A 266 -3.41 -17.09 -14.77
C PRO A 266 -2.97 -17.63 -16.14
N GLN A 267 -3.44 -16.98 -17.20
CA GLN A 267 -3.22 -17.41 -18.58
C GLN A 267 -2.05 -16.68 -19.22
N THR A 268 -1.74 -15.46 -18.75
CA THR A 268 -0.67 -14.65 -19.31
C THR A 268 0.55 -14.61 -18.38
N ASP A 269 1.74 -14.41 -18.96
CA ASP A 269 2.95 -14.12 -18.19
C ASP A 269 2.81 -12.84 -17.34
N PHE A 270 1.90 -11.95 -17.72
CA PHE A 270 1.53 -10.77 -16.94
C PHE A 270 0.76 -11.17 -15.67
N ASP A 271 -0.25 -12.02 -15.74
CA ASP A 271 -1.02 -12.42 -14.55
C ASP A 271 -0.12 -13.17 -13.56
N MET A 272 0.76 -14.03 -14.09
CA MET A 272 1.74 -14.77 -13.29
C MET A 272 2.70 -13.84 -12.55
N MET A 273 3.17 -12.76 -13.19
CA MET A 273 4.06 -11.78 -12.54
C MET A 273 3.33 -11.00 -11.43
N HIS A 274 2.08 -10.60 -11.67
CA HIS A 274 1.26 -9.94 -10.66
C HIS A 274 1.08 -10.83 -9.43
N PHE A 275 0.70 -12.09 -9.63
CA PHE A 275 0.47 -13.03 -8.53
C PHE A 275 1.76 -13.29 -7.74
N SER A 276 2.90 -13.38 -8.43
CA SER A 276 4.21 -13.50 -7.80
C SER A 276 4.53 -12.28 -6.92
N MET A 277 4.27 -11.07 -7.42
CA MET A 277 4.49 -9.83 -6.66
C MET A 277 3.59 -9.77 -5.41
N GLN A 278 2.30 -10.06 -5.54
CA GLN A 278 1.36 -10.06 -4.40
C GLN A 278 1.73 -11.10 -3.35
N TYR A 279 2.10 -12.30 -3.79
CA TYR A 279 2.60 -13.34 -2.90
C TYR A 279 3.82 -12.88 -2.12
N VAL A 280 4.77 -12.27 -2.81
CA VAL A 280 6.01 -11.77 -2.21
C VAL A 280 5.72 -10.60 -1.25
N PHE A 281 4.78 -9.71 -1.53
CA PHE A 281 4.37 -8.68 -0.56
C PHE A 281 3.86 -9.25 0.77
N ILE A 282 3.18 -10.39 0.73
CA ILE A 282 2.69 -11.08 1.92
C ILE A 282 3.84 -11.87 2.58
N GLY A 283 4.75 -12.44 1.79
CA GLY A 283 5.86 -13.25 2.24
C GLY A 283 7.06 -12.49 2.82
N ILE A 284 7.36 -11.26 2.38
CA ILE A 284 8.51 -10.47 2.87
C ILE A 284 8.27 -9.94 4.29
N LYS A 285 7.06 -10.06 4.84
CA LYS A 285 6.71 -9.52 6.17
C LYS A 285 7.65 -9.97 7.30
N ARG A 286 8.50 -10.97 7.07
CA ARG A 286 9.74 -11.13 7.85
C ARG A 286 10.85 -11.84 7.06
N GLN A 287 11.74 -11.07 6.44
CA GLN A 287 13.02 -11.57 5.93
C GLN A 287 14.18 -10.83 6.63
N ASN A 288 15.26 -11.58 6.88
CA ASN A 288 16.57 -11.19 7.46
C ASN A 288 16.68 -11.32 9.00
N VAL A 289 17.78 -11.79 9.59
CA VAL A 289 19.10 -12.27 9.10
C VAL A 289 19.71 -13.13 10.24
N CYS A 290 20.06 -14.39 9.99
CA CYS A 290 21.08 -15.09 10.79
C CYS A 290 22.41 -14.93 10.03
N ILE A 291 23.05 -13.79 10.20
CA ILE A 291 24.48 -13.64 9.99
C ILE A 291 25.00 -13.02 11.29
N ASP A 292 24.81 -13.73 12.39
CA ASP A 292 25.73 -13.57 13.51
C ASP A 292 27.01 -14.31 13.10
N GLY A 293 27.86 -13.56 12.40
CA GLY A 293 29.27 -13.82 12.39
C GLY A 293 29.79 -13.63 13.81
N SER A 294 29.80 -14.70 14.59
CA SER A 294 30.65 -14.80 15.77
C SER A 294 32.11 -14.78 15.31
N TRP A 295 32.67 -13.58 15.18
CA TRP A 295 34.09 -13.36 15.44
C TRP A 295 34.24 -13.05 16.93
N LYS A 296 34.17 -14.11 17.73
CA LYS A 296 34.95 -14.30 18.95
C LYS A 296 35.28 -15.78 19.06
#